data_AF-A0A9X1SSB2-F1
#
_entry.id   AF-A0A9X1SSB2-F1
#
_cell.length_a   1.000
_cell.length_b   1.000
_cell.length_c   1.000
_cell.angle_alpha   90.00
_cell.angle_beta   90.00
_cell.angle_gamma   90.00
#
_symmetry.space_group_name_H-M   'P 1'
#
loop_
_entity.id
_entity.type
_entity.pdbx_description
1 polymer ?
#
loop_
_entity_poly.entity_id
_entity_poly.type
_entity_poly.pdbx_seq_one_letter_code
_entity_poly.pdbx_strand_id
1 'polypeptide(L)'
;MKIHRYRGRVLILLALMLAAVLAPIGVSPAQAAGITEAYFVAPDNTLRRVIGGTNVDTGFLVRGGGGGPAVVRHPGNGLVEAIFADGNGVLRSVGTHTGARLVAGGPGVKYYTKPAVASIGTKPVIAFHRSFDSHLVVVDESDRMMDTGFVVQAGTSPAITVEGPWRMVVFTNDADGHLWSFNWRETSSGRQTQRYKFGGGLGAAPASSPSIVAVTSTNTIGTFRANGTNTLFFVDRSGVGRAMRATVANGTDPVITRQRNGEPVIVFQNAGDNLLWSLKPETGVFKRLGNGLGIDHTSTPAIAPGVSENGFALVFNANQVNTFWTVDDAAGTQKNHGFIVRPGSTPGVAGK
;
A
#
# COMPACT_ATOMS: atom_id res chain seq x y z
N MET A 1 -64.93 36.01 41.04
CA MET A 1 -64.98 35.76 39.59
C MET A 1 -63.79 36.47 38.93
N LYS A 2 -62.66 35.77 38.78
CA LYS A 2 -61.39 36.34 38.31
C LYS A 2 -61.32 36.25 36.78
N ILE A 3 -61.21 37.39 36.11
CA ILE A 3 -61.10 37.51 34.65
C ILE A 3 -59.62 37.48 34.26
N HIS A 4 -59.27 36.58 33.34
CA HIS A 4 -57.97 36.47 32.68
C HIS A 4 -57.72 37.62 31.71
N ARG A 5 -56.50 38.18 31.72
CA ARG A 5 -55.83 38.70 30.52
C ARG A 5 -54.33 38.41 30.59
N TYR A 6 -53.90 37.40 29.84
CA TYR A 6 -52.49 37.11 29.57
C TYR A 6 -51.90 38.22 28.69
N ARG A 7 -50.84 38.88 29.16
CA ARG A 7 -50.02 39.78 28.36
C ARG A 7 -49.04 38.95 27.52
N GLY A 8 -49.05 39.18 26.22
CA GLY A 8 -48.18 38.53 25.24
C GLY A 8 -46.70 38.78 25.53
N ARG A 9 -45.93 37.69 25.57
CA ARG A 9 -44.48 37.73 25.38
C ARG A 9 -44.23 37.53 23.89
N VAL A 10 -43.64 38.54 23.25
CA VAL A 10 -43.01 38.42 21.94
C VAL A 10 -41.79 37.53 22.13
N LEU A 11 -41.86 36.30 21.63
CA LEU A 11 -40.72 35.38 21.57
C LEU A 11 -40.02 35.65 20.23
N ILE A 12 -38.85 36.28 20.28
CA ILE A 12 -37.94 36.35 19.13
C ILE A 12 -37.37 34.94 18.96
N LEU A 13 -37.84 34.21 17.94
CA LEU A 13 -37.21 32.96 17.52
C LEU A 13 -35.87 33.29 16.85
N LEU A 14 -34.78 33.09 17.59
CA LEU A 14 -33.45 32.96 17.01
C LEU A 14 -33.39 31.58 16.34
N ALA A 15 -33.48 31.55 15.01
CA ALA A 15 -33.26 30.32 14.24
C ALA A 15 -31.78 29.95 14.31
N LEU A 16 -31.41 29.08 15.25
CA LEU A 16 -30.15 28.35 15.18
C LEU A 16 -30.27 27.36 14.01
N MET A 17 -29.66 27.69 12.87
CA MET A 17 -29.34 26.69 11.86
C MET A 17 -28.29 25.74 12.44
N LEU A 18 -28.74 24.63 12.99
CA LEU A 18 -27.88 23.50 13.30
C LEU A 18 -27.52 22.85 11.96
N ALA A 19 -26.34 23.18 11.44
CA ALA A 19 -25.73 22.41 10.35
C ALA A 19 -25.50 20.98 10.86
N ALA A 20 -26.37 20.06 10.45
CA ALA A 20 -26.13 18.63 10.61
C ALA A 20 -24.90 18.28 9.78
N VAL A 21 -23.73 18.28 10.41
CA VAL A 21 -22.54 17.61 9.89
C VAL A 21 -22.93 16.14 9.76
N LEU A 22 -23.09 15.65 8.53
CA LEU A 22 -23.20 14.23 8.25
C LEU A 22 -21.97 13.55 8.88
N ALA A 23 -22.16 12.83 9.97
CA ALA A 23 -21.17 11.90 10.46
C ALA A 23 -20.92 10.86 9.34
N PRO A 24 -19.65 10.49 9.06
CA PRO A 24 -19.39 9.38 8.15
C PRO A 24 -20.08 8.13 8.73
N ILE A 25 -20.91 7.50 7.91
CA ILE A 25 -21.70 6.32 8.25
C ILE A 25 -20.75 5.26 8.82
N GLY A 26 -20.81 5.08 10.14
CA GLY A 26 -20.06 4.05 10.83
C GLY A 26 -20.62 2.69 10.44
N VAL A 27 -19.88 1.96 9.61
CA VAL A 27 -20.05 0.51 9.56
C VAL A 27 -19.57 -0.06 10.90
N SER A 28 -20.44 -0.78 11.59
CA SER A 28 -20.08 -1.42 12.85
C SER A 28 -18.88 -2.36 12.67
N PRO A 29 -17.98 -2.51 13.67
CA PRO A 29 -16.85 -3.43 13.60
C PRO A 29 -17.24 -4.88 13.26
N ALA A 30 -18.51 -5.24 13.52
CA ALA A 30 -19.06 -6.57 13.33
C ALA A 30 -19.54 -6.88 11.90
N GLN A 31 -19.76 -5.89 11.02
CA GLN A 31 -20.19 -6.11 9.63
C GLN A 31 -19.04 -6.23 8.61
N ALA A 32 -17.79 -6.16 9.06
CA ALA A 32 -16.60 -6.36 8.22
C ALA A 32 -16.19 -7.85 8.08
N ALA A 33 -17.14 -8.78 8.11
CA ALA A 33 -16.89 -10.20 7.91
C ALA A 33 -16.80 -10.52 6.41
N GLY A 34 -15.58 -10.46 5.85
CA GLY A 34 -15.28 -10.92 4.49
C GLY A 34 -14.67 -9.87 3.55
N ILE A 35 -14.39 -8.66 4.04
CA ILE A 35 -14.05 -7.56 3.15
C ILE A 35 -12.57 -7.15 3.25
N THR A 36 -11.85 -7.41 2.17
CA THR A 36 -10.64 -6.68 1.78
C THR A 36 -10.95 -5.18 1.64
N GLU A 37 -10.22 -4.33 2.35
CA GLU A 37 -10.35 -2.89 2.17
C GLU A 37 -9.27 -2.40 1.21
N ALA A 38 -9.67 -1.60 0.23
CA ALA A 38 -8.76 -1.15 -0.81
C ALA A 38 -8.93 0.33 -1.12
N TYR A 39 -7.89 0.92 -1.68
CA TYR A 39 -7.88 2.30 -2.13
C TYR A 39 -7.34 2.38 -3.54
N PHE A 40 -7.90 3.26 -4.35
CA PHE A 40 -7.43 3.53 -5.71
C PHE A 40 -7.63 5.01 -6.05
N VAL A 41 -6.98 5.47 -7.12
CA VAL A 41 -7.14 6.84 -7.61
C VAL A 41 -8.06 6.82 -8.82
N ALA A 42 -9.13 7.60 -8.79
CA ALA A 42 -10.04 7.76 -9.92
C ALA A 42 -9.50 8.77 -10.96
N PRO A 43 -10.03 8.80 -12.20
CA PRO A 43 -9.54 9.70 -13.26
C PRO A 43 -9.56 11.20 -12.92
N ASP A 44 -10.45 11.61 -12.02
CA ASP A 44 -10.54 12.98 -11.48
C ASP A 44 -9.50 13.27 -10.38
N ASN A 45 -8.55 12.36 -10.18
CA ASN A 45 -7.53 12.36 -9.14
C ASN A 45 -8.06 12.18 -7.71
N THR A 46 -9.33 11.85 -7.51
CA THR A 46 -9.85 11.58 -6.17
C THR A 46 -9.35 10.24 -5.65
N LEU A 47 -8.99 10.20 -4.37
CA LEU A 47 -8.73 8.96 -3.64
C LEU A 47 -10.06 8.32 -3.29
N ARG A 48 -10.27 7.12 -3.81
CA ARG A 48 -11.45 6.29 -3.61
C ARG A 48 -11.15 5.15 -2.65
N ARG A 49 -12.10 4.84 -1.78
CA ARG A 49 -12.06 3.73 -0.83
C ARG A 49 -13.09 2.68 -1.24
N VAL A 50 -12.69 1.42 -1.31
CA VAL A 50 -13.56 0.28 -1.63
C VAL A 50 -13.71 -0.62 -0.41
N ILE A 51 -14.96 -0.78 0.05
CA ILE A 51 -15.33 -1.66 1.17
C ILE A 51 -16.67 -2.30 0.83
N GLY A 52 -16.73 -3.63 0.87
CA GLY A 52 -17.95 -4.39 0.60
C GLY A 52 -18.35 -4.34 -0.87
N GLY A 53 -17.44 -3.92 -1.75
CA GLY A 53 -17.76 -3.56 -3.13
C GLY A 53 -18.40 -2.17 -3.28
N THR A 54 -18.52 -1.39 -2.21
CA THR A 54 -18.98 0.01 -2.26
C THR A 54 -17.80 0.94 -2.49
N ASN A 55 -17.94 1.87 -3.44
CA ASN A 55 -16.94 2.88 -3.75
C ASN A 55 -17.28 4.22 -3.09
N VAL A 56 -16.46 4.64 -2.13
CA VAL A 56 -16.63 5.86 -1.34
C VAL A 56 -15.56 6.89 -1.72
N ASP A 57 -15.98 8.13 -1.93
CA ASP A 57 -15.05 9.26 -2.08
C ASP A 57 -14.45 9.61 -0.72
N THR A 58 -13.14 9.75 -0.64
CA THR A 58 -12.49 10.22 0.59
C THR A 58 -12.46 11.75 0.70
N GLY A 59 -12.76 12.48 -0.39
CA GLY A 59 -12.66 13.93 -0.49
C GLY A 59 -11.23 14.44 -0.73
N PHE A 60 -10.25 13.56 -0.93
CA PHE A 60 -8.86 13.93 -1.13
C PHE A 60 -8.40 13.72 -2.57
N LEU A 61 -7.65 14.69 -3.07
CA LEU A 61 -6.95 14.57 -4.34
C LEU A 61 -5.58 13.91 -4.12
N VAL A 62 -5.20 13.04 -5.06
CA VAL A 62 -3.89 12.38 -5.13
C VAL A 62 -3.11 12.96 -6.29
N ARG A 63 -1.83 13.24 -6.07
CA ARG A 63 -0.94 13.76 -7.12
C ARG A 63 -1.00 12.91 -8.39
N GLY A 64 -0.98 13.56 -9.55
CA GLY A 64 -0.75 12.91 -10.85
C GLY A 64 0.66 12.33 -10.99
N GLY A 65 0.82 11.42 -11.96
CA GLY A 65 2.14 10.88 -12.36
C GLY A 65 2.58 9.64 -11.58
N GLY A 66 1.93 8.49 -11.79
CA GLY A 66 2.47 7.17 -11.41
C GLY A 66 2.30 6.73 -9.95
N GLY A 67 2.15 7.67 -9.01
CA GLY A 67 1.98 7.37 -7.59
C GLY A 67 0.59 6.84 -7.23
N GLY A 68 0.53 5.98 -6.22
CA GLY A 68 -0.70 5.40 -5.67
C GLY A 68 -0.66 5.31 -4.14
N PRO A 69 -1.81 5.02 -3.48
CA PRO A 69 -1.85 4.84 -2.05
C PRO A 69 -1.14 3.54 -1.62
N ALA A 70 -0.47 3.59 -0.47
CA ALA A 70 -0.03 2.42 0.26
C ALA A 70 -0.97 2.19 1.43
N VAL A 71 -1.44 0.97 1.65
CA VAL A 71 -2.54 0.68 2.56
C VAL A 71 -2.12 -0.39 3.55
N VAL A 72 -2.45 -0.18 4.83
CA VAL A 72 -2.15 -1.15 5.91
C VAL A 72 -3.36 -1.35 6.80
N ARG A 73 -3.49 -2.56 7.36
CA ARG A 73 -4.35 -2.82 8.51
C ARG A 73 -3.53 -2.84 9.79
N HIS A 74 -3.94 -2.08 10.78
CA HIS A 74 -3.28 -2.02 12.08
C HIS A 74 -3.65 -3.25 12.93
N PRO A 75 -2.67 -4.06 13.37
CA PRO A 75 -2.96 -5.27 14.16
C PRO A 75 -3.58 -4.96 15.54
N GLY A 76 -3.33 -3.79 16.11
CA GLY A 76 -3.80 -3.43 17.46
C GLY A 76 -5.26 -3.04 17.57
N ASN A 77 -5.91 -2.66 16.46
CA ASN A 77 -7.32 -2.22 16.46
C ASN A 77 -8.11 -2.65 15.19
N GLY A 78 -7.46 -3.31 14.23
CA GLY A 78 -8.05 -3.76 12.98
C GLY A 78 -8.39 -2.64 11.99
N LEU A 79 -8.09 -1.38 12.31
CA LEU A 79 -8.38 -0.24 11.45
C LEU A 79 -7.47 -0.22 10.23
N VAL A 80 -7.99 0.31 9.13
CA VAL A 80 -7.23 0.49 7.89
C VAL A 80 -6.86 1.96 7.72
N GLU A 81 -5.63 2.18 7.24
CA GLU A 81 -5.08 3.49 6.94
C GLU A 81 -4.40 3.45 5.56
N ALA A 82 -4.66 4.47 4.75
CA ALA A 82 -4.02 4.69 3.47
C ALA A 82 -3.06 5.88 3.55
N ILE A 83 -1.82 5.68 3.12
CA ILE A 83 -0.76 6.67 3.03
C ILE A 83 -0.56 7.05 1.57
N PHE A 84 -0.55 8.35 1.26
CA PHE A 84 -0.50 8.82 -0.13
C PHE A 84 0.11 10.22 -0.22
N ALA A 85 0.52 10.60 -1.43
CA ALA A 85 0.90 11.97 -1.75
C ALA A 85 -0.34 12.73 -2.28
N ASP A 86 -0.73 13.81 -1.61
CA ASP A 86 -1.91 14.59 -2.01
C ASP A 86 -1.69 15.36 -3.32
N GLY A 87 -2.68 16.13 -3.77
CA GLY A 87 -2.59 16.94 -5.01
C GLY A 87 -1.36 17.86 -5.07
N ASN A 88 -0.81 18.29 -3.93
CA ASN A 88 0.40 19.11 -3.82
C ASN A 88 1.68 18.28 -3.67
N GLY A 89 1.56 16.95 -3.68
CA GLY A 89 2.65 16.01 -3.47
C GLY A 89 3.04 15.83 -2.01
N VAL A 90 2.22 16.30 -1.07
CA VAL A 90 2.48 16.24 0.36
C VAL A 90 1.99 14.92 0.95
N LEU A 91 2.82 14.30 1.80
CA LEU A 91 2.50 13.03 2.44
C LEU A 91 1.34 13.18 3.44
N ARG A 92 0.27 12.41 3.18
CA ARG A 92 -0.93 12.35 4.01
C ARG A 92 -1.27 10.91 4.38
N SER A 93 -2.08 10.80 5.43
CA SER A 93 -2.76 9.56 5.80
C SER A 93 -4.26 9.81 5.88
N VAL A 94 -5.07 8.83 5.49
CA VAL A 94 -6.51 8.81 5.72
C VAL A 94 -6.90 7.45 6.29
N GLY A 95 -7.65 7.46 7.38
CA GLY A 95 -8.05 6.24 8.07
C GLY A 95 -9.57 6.07 8.08
N THR A 96 -9.99 4.86 8.43
CA THR A 96 -11.42 4.50 8.60
C THR A 96 -12.17 5.31 9.67
N HIS A 97 -11.45 5.92 10.62
CA HIS A 97 -12.02 6.65 11.77
C HIS A 97 -11.38 8.02 12.01
N THR A 98 -10.38 8.38 11.21
CA THR A 98 -9.66 9.65 11.29
C THR A 98 -9.82 10.33 9.94
N GLY A 99 -10.33 11.56 9.94
CA GLY A 99 -10.18 12.43 8.77
C GLY A 99 -8.71 12.52 8.38
N ALA A 100 -8.41 12.83 7.11
CA ALA A 100 -7.01 12.79 6.69
C ALA A 100 -6.16 13.78 7.48
N ARG A 101 -4.95 13.36 7.83
CA ARG A 101 -3.95 14.18 8.52
C ARG A 101 -2.67 14.31 7.70
N LEU A 102 -1.94 15.37 7.96
CA LEU A 102 -0.54 15.46 7.57
C LEU A 102 0.26 14.41 8.36
N VAL A 103 1.15 13.72 7.67
CA VAL A 103 2.11 12.80 8.30
C VAL A 103 3.40 13.56 8.51
N ALA A 104 3.92 13.63 9.74
CA ALA A 104 5.19 14.25 10.07
C ALA A 104 5.39 15.66 9.48
N GLY A 105 4.35 16.50 9.54
CA GLY A 105 4.38 17.87 8.99
C GLY A 105 4.18 17.96 7.47
N GLY A 106 3.97 16.85 6.76
CA GLY A 106 3.66 16.82 5.35
C GLY A 106 4.86 16.99 4.41
N PRO A 107 5.88 16.12 4.49
CA PRO A 107 7.00 16.14 3.54
C PRO A 107 6.54 15.81 2.12
N GLY A 108 7.28 16.32 1.13
CA GLY A 108 7.02 16.04 -0.28
C GLY A 108 7.48 14.64 -0.71
N VAL A 109 6.63 13.93 -1.44
CA VAL A 109 6.93 12.63 -2.06
C VAL A 109 7.32 12.82 -3.54
N LYS A 110 8.35 12.09 -3.99
CA LYS A 110 8.87 12.17 -5.36
C LYS A 110 7.82 11.75 -6.40
N TYR A 111 7.80 12.43 -7.54
CA TYR A 111 6.96 12.04 -8.70
C TYR A 111 7.24 10.61 -9.16
N TYR A 112 6.21 9.93 -9.65
CA TYR A 112 6.28 8.54 -10.13
C TYR A 112 6.72 7.52 -9.08
N THR A 113 6.62 7.88 -7.80
CA THR A 113 6.86 6.97 -6.68
C THR A 113 5.63 6.90 -5.77
N LYS A 114 5.54 5.82 -5.00
CA LYS A 114 4.55 5.65 -3.94
C LYS A 114 5.25 5.57 -2.57
N PRO A 115 4.61 6.03 -1.49
CA PRO A 115 5.06 5.68 -0.15
C PRO A 115 4.93 4.16 0.06
N ALA A 116 5.62 3.65 1.07
CA ALA A 116 5.44 2.31 1.58
C ALA A 116 5.02 2.39 3.05
N VAL A 117 4.15 1.49 3.48
CA VAL A 117 3.61 1.49 4.84
C VAL A 117 3.61 0.09 5.43
N ALA A 118 3.98 0.00 6.70
CA ALA A 118 3.72 -1.16 7.56
C ALA A 118 3.11 -0.64 8.87
N SER A 119 2.73 -1.55 9.78
CA SER A 119 2.10 -1.15 11.05
C SER A 119 2.66 -1.87 12.25
N ILE A 120 2.72 -1.13 13.37
CA ILE A 120 3.09 -1.61 14.69
C ILE A 120 1.98 -1.21 15.66
N GLY A 121 1.29 -2.21 16.21
CA GLY A 121 0.13 -1.98 17.06
C GLY A 121 -0.95 -1.18 16.32
N THR A 122 -1.17 0.06 16.74
CA THR A 122 -2.18 0.98 16.16
C THR A 122 -1.58 2.11 15.31
N LYS A 123 -0.26 2.04 15.03
CA LYS A 123 0.48 3.12 14.38
C LYS A 123 1.07 2.67 13.04
N PRO A 124 1.11 3.55 12.03
CA PRO A 124 1.85 3.31 10.81
C PRO A 124 3.35 3.54 11.04
N VAL A 125 4.16 2.84 10.26
CA VAL A 125 5.55 3.20 9.97
C VAL A 125 5.67 3.33 8.46
N ILE A 126 6.34 4.39 7.99
CA ILE A 126 6.28 4.81 6.59
C ILE A 126 7.70 4.95 6.05
N ALA A 127 7.91 4.56 4.80
CA ALA A 127 9.12 4.88 4.04
C ALA A 127 8.73 5.53 2.72
N PHE A 128 9.48 6.54 2.27
CA PHE A 128 9.19 7.21 1.00
C PHE A 128 10.44 7.82 0.37
N HIS A 129 10.37 8.00 -0.94
CA HIS A 129 11.34 8.71 -1.75
C HIS A 129 11.02 10.21 -1.67
N ARG A 130 11.87 11.00 -1.02
CA ARG A 130 11.62 12.44 -0.79
C ARG A 130 11.81 13.27 -2.07
N SER A 131 10.97 14.28 -2.26
CA SER A 131 10.85 14.96 -3.54
C SER A 131 12.06 15.81 -3.95
N PHE A 132 12.65 16.57 -3.01
CA PHE A 132 13.58 17.65 -3.33
C PHE A 132 15.05 17.21 -3.41
N ASP A 133 15.44 16.15 -2.71
CA ASP A 133 16.82 15.64 -2.68
C ASP A 133 16.92 14.14 -2.99
N SER A 134 15.80 13.49 -3.29
CA SER A 134 15.73 12.06 -3.63
C SER A 134 16.18 11.13 -2.50
N HIS A 135 16.25 11.63 -1.25
CA HIS A 135 16.64 10.81 -0.11
C HIS A 135 15.54 9.80 0.27
N LEU A 136 15.97 8.64 0.77
CA LEU A 136 15.11 7.73 1.49
C LEU A 136 14.84 8.30 2.87
N VAL A 137 13.55 8.52 3.16
CA VAL A 137 13.09 9.03 4.44
C VAL A 137 12.10 8.05 5.05
N VAL A 138 12.19 7.89 6.36
CA VAL A 138 11.25 7.07 7.14
C VAL A 138 10.53 7.90 8.19
N VAL A 139 9.30 7.49 8.52
CA VAL A 139 8.51 8.03 9.62
C VAL A 139 8.19 6.89 10.58
N ASP A 140 8.53 7.07 11.86
CA ASP A 140 8.27 6.07 12.88
C ASP A 140 6.86 6.16 13.49
N GLU A 141 6.53 5.25 14.40
CA GLU A 141 5.22 5.18 15.04
C GLU A 141 4.85 6.41 15.89
N SER A 142 5.84 7.27 16.20
CA SER A 142 5.67 8.53 16.90
C SER A 142 5.55 9.72 15.96
N ASP A 143 5.37 9.49 14.65
CA ASP A 143 5.32 10.52 13.60
C ASP A 143 6.64 11.30 13.48
N ARG A 144 7.77 10.74 13.96
CA ARG A 144 9.10 11.36 13.82
C ARG A 144 9.70 10.97 12.48
N MET A 145 10.09 11.99 11.71
CA MET A 145 10.78 11.82 10.43
C MET A 145 12.28 11.62 10.64
N MET A 146 12.87 10.68 9.92
CA MET A 146 14.30 10.43 9.88
C MET A 146 14.77 10.33 8.43
N ASP A 147 15.72 11.19 8.07
CA ASP A 147 16.49 11.06 6.84
C ASP A 147 17.58 10.01 7.03
N THR A 148 17.65 9.04 6.13
CA THR A 148 18.62 7.95 6.20
C THR A 148 19.98 8.30 5.59
N GLY A 149 20.02 9.36 4.77
CA GLY A 149 21.17 9.78 3.96
C GLY A 149 21.40 8.94 2.70
N PHE A 150 20.54 7.95 2.42
CA PHE A 150 20.59 7.19 1.17
C PHE A 150 19.79 7.87 0.07
N VAL A 151 20.29 7.83 -1.16
CA VAL A 151 19.58 8.34 -2.34
C VAL A 151 18.86 7.16 -3.02
N VAL A 152 17.56 7.30 -3.23
CA VAL A 152 16.73 6.30 -3.90
C VAL A 152 16.81 6.51 -5.41
N GLN A 153 16.98 5.43 -6.16
CA GLN A 153 17.02 5.49 -7.62
C GLN A 153 15.74 6.10 -8.20
N ALA A 154 15.88 6.99 -9.17
CA ALA A 154 14.76 7.66 -9.82
C ALA A 154 13.73 6.66 -10.38
N GLY A 155 12.44 6.97 -10.18
CA GLY A 155 11.32 6.13 -10.64
C GLY A 155 11.10 4.84 -9.84
N THR A 156 11.86 4.63 -8.75
CA THR A 156 11.65 3.48 -7.84
C THR A 156 11.04 3.93 -6.51
N SER A 157 10.23 3.06 -5.92
CA SER A 157 9.63 3.25 -4.61
C SER A 157 10.27 2.30 -3.60
N PRO A 158 10.46 2.70 -2.33
CA PRO A 158 10.89 1.77 -1.29
C PRO A 158 9.78 0.75 -0.98
N ALA A 159 10.15 -0.31 -0.27
CA ALA A 159 9.23 -1.24 0.38
C ALA A 159 9.57 -1.33 1.87
N ILE A 160 8.57 -1.51 2.72
CA ILE A 160 8.76 -1.59 4.18
C ILE A 160 7.99 -2.77 4.77
N THR A 161 8.57 -3.40 5.79
CA THR A 161 7.89 -4.39 6.63
C THR A 161 8.35 -4.27 8.09
N VAL A 162 7.67 -4.98 8.98
CA VAL A 162 8.03 -5.07 10.41
C VAL A 162 8.37 -6.52 10.72
N GLU A 163 9.61 -6.74 11.17
CA GLU A 163 10.18 -8.03 11.52
C GLU A 163 10.55 -8.05 13.01
N GLY A 164 9.65 -8.58 13.83
CA GLY A 164 9.83 -8.54 15.30
C GLY A 164 10.00 -7.08 15.78
N PRO A 165 11.10 -6.71 16.44
CA PRO A 165 11.35 -5.33 16.85
C PRO A 165 11.86 -4.44 15.71
N TRP A 166 12.28 -5.02 14.58
CA TRP A 166 12.89 -4.29 13.48
C TRP A 166 11.84 -3.76 12.51
N ARG A 167 12.07 -2.54 12.04
CA ARG A 167 11.45 -1.99 10.85
C ARG A 167 12.48 -2.13 9.74
N MET A 168 12.11 -2.75 8.64
CA MET A 168 13.03 -3.05 7.55
C MET A 168 12.54 -2.39 6.28
N VAL A 169 13.40 -1.58 5.67
CA VAL A 169 13.11 -0.87 4.42
C VAL A 169 14.07 -1.34 3.36
N VAL A 170 13.53 -1.84 2.25
CA VAL A 170 14.32 -2.23 1.07
C VAL A 170 14.05 -1.24 -0.06
N PHE A 171 15.11 -0.80 -0.73
CA PHE A 171 15.04 0.19 -1.79
C PHE A 171 16.17 -0.05 -2.81
N THR A 172 16.03 0.50 -4.00
CA THR A 172 17.10 0.52 -4.99
C THR A 172 17.95 1.77 -4.78
N ASN A 173 19.22 1.58 -4.47
CA ASN A 173 20.16 2.66 -4.19
C ASN A 173 20.67 3.29 -5.49
N ASP A 174 20.64 4.61 -5.59
CA ASP A 174 21.00 5.31 -6.83
C ASP A 174 22.48 5.16 -7.19
N ALA A 175 23.36 5.15 -6.18
CA ALA A 175 24.80 5.16 -6.39
C ALA A 175 25.36 3.89 -7.05
N ASP A 176 24.72 2.73 -6.85
CA ASP A 176 25.18 1.45 -7.40
C ASP A 176 24.09 0.62 -8.09
N GLY A 177 22.84 1.09 -8.11
CA GLY A 177 21.71 0.39 -8.73
C GLY A 177 21.32 -0.92 -8.04
N HIS A 178 21.90 -1.22 -6.87
CA HIS A 178 21.62 -2.44 -6.12
C HIS A 178 20.50 -2.26 -5.12
N LEU A 179 19.89 -3.37 -4.70
CA LEU A 179 18.98 -3.38 -3.57
C LEU A 179 19.73 -3.27 -2.24
N TRP A 180 19.31 -2.31 -1.43
CA TRP A 180 19.83 -2.05 -0.09
C TRP A 180 18.72 -2.14 0.95
N SER A 181 19.10 -2.49 2.16
CA SER A 181 18.24 -2.51 3.34
C SER A 181 18.69 -1.42 4.31
N PHE A 182 17.75 -0.61 4.79
CA PHE A 182 17.90 0.25 5.95
C PHE A 182 16.92 -0.21 7.03
N ASN A 183 17.45 -0.65 8.17
CA ASN A 183 16.63 -1.22 9.24
C ASN A 183 16.88 -0.46 10.53
N TRP A 184 15.84 -0.35 11.37
CA TRP A 184 15.99 0.21 12.71
C TRP A 184 15.09 -0.48 13.73
N ARG A 185 15.50 -0.39 15.00
CA ARG A 185 14.68 -0.74 16.15
C ARG A 185 14.93 0.24 17.29
N GLU A 186 13.92 0.41 18.13
CA GLU A 186 14.06 1.13 19.39
C GLU A 186 14.49 0.17 20.50
N THR A 187 15.41 0.60 21.34
CA THR A 187 15.87 -0.13 22.53
C THR A 187 15.89 0.81 23.74
N SER A 188 16.01 0.26 24.96
CA SER A 188 16.17 1.07 26.17
C SER A 188 17.41 1.99 26.14
N SER A 189 18.44 1.61 25.40
CA SER A 189 19.66 2.40 25.17
C SER A 189 19.59 3.34 23.96
N GLY A 190 18.42 3.46 23.30
CA GLY A 190 18.22 4.29 22.12
C GLY A 190 18.04 3.50 20.82
N ARG A 191 18.07 4.20 19.68
CA ARG A 191 17.83 3.63 18.35
C ARG A 191 19.05 2.86 17.84
N GLN A 192 18.84 1.61 17.44
CA GLN A 192 19.83 0.83 16.72
C GLN A 192 19.47 0.81 15.24
N THR A 193 20.47 0.93 14.36
CA THR A 193 20.29 0.87 12.91
C THR A 193 21.19 -0.18 12.28
N GLN A 194 20.74 -0.77 11.18
CA GLN A 194 21.49 -1.72 10.37
C GLN A 194 21.34 -1.36 8.90
N ARG A 195 22.42 -1.57 8.14
CA ARG A 195 22.51 -1.28 6.71
C ARG A 195 23.27 -2.40 6.03
N TYR A 196 22.69 -2.98 4.98
CA TYR A 196 23.34 -4.03 4.20
C TYR A 196 22.70 -4.15 2.82
N LYS A 197 23.39 -4.84 1.91
CA LYS A 197 22.86 -5.17 0.58
C LYS A 197 21.81 -6.29 0.70
N PHE A 198 20.59 -6.01 0.25
CA PHE A 198 19.50 -6.97 0.29
C PHE A 198 19.63 -7.97 -0.88
N GLY A 199 19.38 -9.26 -0.64
CA GLY A 199 19.48 -10.28 -1.68
C GLY A 199 20.89 -10.48 -2.26
N GLY A 200 21.95 -10.13 -1.50
CA GLY A 200 23.32 -10.11 -2.00
C GLY A 200 23.68 -8.88 -2.85
N GLY A 201 22.81 -7.88 -2.91
CA GLY A 201 23.03 -6.66 -3.68
C GLY A 201 22.75 -6.83 -5.16
N LEU A 202 21.73 -7.60 -5.50
CA LEU A 202 21.26 -7.72 -6.87
C LEU A 202 20.64 -6.40 -7.35
N GLY A 203 20.77 -6.12 -8.64
CA GLY A 203 20.22 -4.92 -9.27
C GLY A 203 18.77 -5.09 -9.69
N ALA A 204 17.92 -4.12 -9.33
CA ALA A 204 16.56 -4.03 -9.85
C ALA A 204 16.56 -3.41 -11.26
N ALA A 205 15.58 -3.78 -12.08
CA ALA A 205 15.37 -3.16 -13.37
C ALA A 205 15.09 -1.64 -13.22
N PRO A 206 15.46 -0.82 -14.21
CA PRO A 206 15.12 0.60 -14.20
C PRO A 206 13.63 0.82 -13.94
N ALA A 207 13.32 1.80 -13.09
CA ALA A 207 11.96 2.13 -12.67
C ALA A 207 11.15 0.92 -12.15
N SER A 208 11.82 -0.07 -11.53
CA SER A 208 11.18 -1.20 -10.84
C SER A 208 11.39 -1.09 -9.34
N SER A 209 10.31 -1.26 -8.58
CA SER A 209 10.33 -1.22 -7.12
C SER A 209 10.40 -2.63 -6.52
N PRO A 210 11.17 -2.85 -5.44
CA PRO A 210 11.11 -4.10 -4.69
C PRO A 210 9.77 -4.26 -3.96
N SER A 211 9.45 -5.49 -3.57
CA SER A 211 8.36 -5.81 -2.64
C SER A 211 8.89 -6.79 -1.58
N ILE A 212 8.56 -6.56 -0.31
CA ILE A 212 9.05 -7.36 0.82
C ILE A 212 7.94 -7.71 1.80
N VAL A 213 8.12 -8.80 2.53
CA VAL A 213 7.23 -9.20 3.62
C VAL A 213 8.01 -9.94 4.71
N ALA A 214 7.72 -9.64 5.97
CA ALA A 214 8.22 -10.43 7.09
C ALA A 214 7.50 -11.79 7.14
N VAL A 215 8.26 -12.88 7.13
CA VAL A 215 7.75 -14.26 7.21
C VAL A 215 7.70 -14.76 8.64
N THR A 216 8.65 -14.33 9.45
CA THR A 216 8.74 -14.63 10.88
C THR A 216 9.22 -13.38 11.62
N SER A 217 9.45 -13.46 12.92
CA SER A 217 10.04 -12.35 13.69
C SER A 217 11.52 -12.10 13.41
N THR A 218 12.16 -12.90 12.55
CA THR A 218 13.60 -12.83 12.23
C THR A 218 13.91 -13.12 10.77
N ASN A 219 12.90 -13.17 9.89
CA ASN A 219 13.10 -13.45 8.48
C ASN A 219 12.19 -12.59 7.63
N THR A 220 12.80 -11.89 6.69
CA THR A 220 12.14 -11.10 5.65
C THR A 220 12.56 -11.65 4.30
N ILE A 221 11.57 -11.81 3.43
CA ILE A 221 11.75 -12.23 2.05
C ILE A 221 11.34 -11.10 1.13
N GLY A 222 11.73 -11.18 -0.13
CA GLY A 222 11.38 -10.16 -1.11
C GLY A 222 11.31 -10.68 -2.53
N THR A 223 10.77 -9.82 -3.40
CA THR A 223 10.75 -10.04 -4.84
C THR A 223 11.01 -8.73 -5.58
N PHE A 224 11.57 -8.84 -6.77
CA PHE A 224 11.84 -7.70 -7.66
C PHE A 224 12.00 -8.19 -9.10
N ARG A 225 11.87 -7.27 -10.05
CA ARG A 225 12.23 -7.51 -11.46
C ARG A 225 13.72 -7.18 -11.64
N ALA A 226 14.52 -8.14 -12.08
CA ALA A 226 15.96 -7.96 -12.21
C ALA A 226 16.37 -7.12 -13.42
N ASN A 227 17.47 -6.38 -13.26
CA ASN A 227 18.06 -5.57 -14.32
C ASN A 227 18.48 -6.40 -15.55
N GLY A 228 18.36 -5.82 -16.74
CA GLY A 228 18.79 -6.38 -18.03
C GLY A 228 17.95 -7.54 -18.58
N THR A 229 17.34 -8.38 -17.72
CA THR A 229 16.62 -9.59 -18.14
C THR A 229 15.12 -9.55 -17.87
N ASN A 230 14.66 -8.62 -17.03
CA ASN A 230 13.30 -8.61 -16.47
C ASN A 230 12.89 -9.91 -15.76
N THR A 231 13.87 -10.74 -15.39
CA THR A 231 13.62 -12.01 -14.69
C THR A 231 13.01 -11.70 -13.33
N LEU A 232 12.00 -12.47 -12.93
CA LEU A 232 11.44 -12.43 -11.59
C LEU A 232 12.46 -13.00 -10.61
N PHE A 233 12.87 -12.22 -9.62
CA PHE A 233 13.74 -12.70 -8.55
C PHE A 233 12.97 -12.85 -7.23
N PHE A 234 13.40 -13.82 -6.44
CA PHE A 234 12.95 -14.03 -5.08
C PHE A 234 14.16 -14.05 -4.14
N VAL A 235 14.12 -13.23 -3.10
CA VAL A 235 15.08 -13.25 -2.00
C VAL A 235 14.47 -14.08 -0.88
N ASP A 236 15.11 -15.19 -0.55
CA ASP A 236 14.60 -16.14 0.42
C ASP A 236 15.00 -15.82 1.85
N ARG A 237 14.61 -16.69 2.79
CA ARG A 237 14.85 -16.50 4.23
C ARG A 237 16.33 -16.45 4.60
N SER A 238 17.22 -16.98 3.75
CA SER A 238 18.67 -16.91 3.96
C SER A 238 19.28 -15.59 3.46
N GLY A 239 18.45 -14.71 2.88
CA GLY A 239 18.91 -13.45 2.28
C GLY A 239 19.56 -13.63 0.91
N VAL A 240 19.46 -14.83 0.30
CA VAL A 240 20.00 -15.13 -1.02
C VAL A 240 18.93 -14.89 -2.08
N GLY A 241 19.27 -14.11 -3.11
CA GLY A 241 18.43 -13.90 -4.26
C GLY A 241 18.58 -15.03 -5.29
N ARG A 242 17.45 -15.58 -5.74
CA ARG A 242 17.38 -16.61 -6.77
C ARG A 242 16.47 -16.18 -7.91
N ALA A 243 16.91 -16.47 -9.14
CA ALA A 243 16.11 -16.26 -10.34
C ALA A 243 14.96 -17.27 -10.40
N MET A 244 13.75 -16.80 -10.63
CA MET A 244 12.58 -17.63 -10.90
C MET A 244 12.50 -17.93 -12.41
N ARG A 245 11.82 -19.00 -12.78
CA ARG A 245 11.57 -19.38 -14.19
C ARG A 245 10.44 -18.55 -14.83
N ALA A 246 10.43 -17.24 -14.59
CA ALA A 246 9.44 -16.32 -15.11
C ALA A 246 10.05 -14.93 -15.33
N THR A 247 9.47 -14.18 -16.28
CA THR A 247 9.83 -12.80 -16.57
C THR A 247 8.64 -11.88 -16.30
N VAL A 248 8.94 -10.72 -15.73
CA VAL A 248 7.92 -9.71 -15.39
C VAL A 248 7.76 -8.73 -16.55
N ALA A 249 6.53 -8.40 -16.91
CA ALA A 249 6.24 -7.44 -17.95
C ALA A 249 6.85 -6.06 -17.63
N ASN A 250 7.37 -5.39 -18.65
CA ASN A 250 7.96 -4.07 -18.49
C ASN A 250 6.90 -3.06 -18.00
N GLY A 251 7.31 -2.09 -17.18
CA GLY A 251 6.43 -1.11 -16.56
C GLY A 251 5.61 -1.60 -15.35
N THR A 252 5.69 -2.89 -15.00
CA THR A 252 5.03 -3.45 -13.80
C THR A 252 6.02 -4.09 -12.83
N ASP A 253 5.67 -4.09 -11.54
CA ASP A 253 6.48 -4.73 -10.50
C ASP A 253 5.82 -6.00 -9.96
N PRO A 254 6.61 -7.03 -9.60
CA PRO A 254 6.09 -8.15 -8.84
C PRO A 254 5.82 -7.72 -7.38
N VAL A 255 4.80 -8.31 -6.78
CA VAL A 255 4.44 -8.06 -5.38
C VAL A 255 4.38 -9.36 -4.60
N ILE A 256 4.74 -9.31 -3.32
CA ILE A 256 4.77 -10.48 -2.46
C ILE A 256 3.94 -10.26 -1.20
N THR A 257 3.27 -11.32 -0.75
CA THR A 257 2.69 -11.37 0.59
C THR A 257 2.94 -12.72 1.24
N ARG A 258 2.61 -12.82 2.52
CA ARG A 258 2.60 -14.06 3.28
C ARG A 258 1.16 -14.49 3.50
N GLN A 259 0.84 -15.72 3.11
CA GLN A 259 -0.44 -16.36 3.42
C GLN A 259 -0.52 -16.66 4.93
N ARG A 260 -1.71 -16.96 5.45
CA ARG A 260 -1.89 -17.19 6.90
C ARG A 260 -1.20 -18.47 7.40
N ASN A 261 -1.01 -19.46 6.53
CA ASN A 261 -0.16 -20.63 6.77
C ASN A 261 1.34 -20.31 6.86
N GLY A 262 1.76 -19.06 6.61
CA GLY A 262 3.16 -18.63 6.62
C GLY A 262 3.89 -18.80 5.28
N GLU A 263 3.26 -19.39 4.26
CA GLU A 263 3.84 -19.54 2.93
C GLU A 263 3.83 -18.22 2.16
N PRO A 264 4.91 -17.92 1.42
CA PRO A 264 4.93 -16.78 0.54
C PRO A 264 4.17 -17.02 -0.76
N VAL A 265 3.56 -15.97 -1.29
CA VAL A 265 3.01 -15.94 -2.64
C VAL A 265 3.42 -14.65 -3.34
N ILE A 266 3.92 -14.79 -4.56
CA ILE A 266 4.30 -13.69 -5.43
C ILE A 266 3.22 -13.55 -6.50
N VAL A 267 2.80 -12.33 -6.80
CA VAL A 267 1.93 -12.01 -7.92
C VAL A 267 2.64 -11.04 -8.85
N PHE A 268 2.54 -11.28 -10.16
CA PHE A 268 3.22 -10.48 -11.17
C PHE A 268 2.47 -10.54 -12.51
N GLN A 269 2.69 -9.54 -13.37
CA GLN A 269 2.30 -9.63 -14.77
C GLN A 269 3.39 -10.38 -15.54
N ASN A 270 3.04 -11.52 -16.13
CA ASN A 270 3.98 -12.32 -16.89
C ASN A 270 4.25 -11.69 -18.26
N ALA A 271 5.52 -11.55 -18.64
CA ALA A 271 5.89 -10.89 -19.90
C ALA A 271 5.50 -11.69 -21.15
N GLY A 272 5.39 -13.02 -21.03
CA GLY A 272 5.12 -13.90 -22.18
C GLY A 272 3.70 -13.80 -22.73
N ASP A 273 2.71 -13.58 -21.86
CA ASP A 273 1.29 -13.47 -22.23
C ASP A 273 0.65 -12.14 -21.79
N ASN A 274 1.39 -11.29 -21.07
CA ASN A 274 0.91 -10.04 -20.45
C ASN A 274 -0.24 -10.25 -19.46
N LEU A 275 -0.38 -11.44 -18.87
CA LEU A 275 -1.46 -11.75 -17.94
C LEU A 275 -1.00 -11.77 -16.50
N LEU A 276 -1.95 -11.75 -15.56
CA LEU A 276 -1.66 -11.84 -14.14
C LEU A 276 -1.41 -13.29 -13.71
N TRP A 277 -0.30 -13.52 -13.01
CA TRP A 277 0.09 -14.83 -12.50
C TRP A 277 0.45 -14.75 -11.02
N SER A 278 0.27 -15.87 -10.32
CA SER A 278 0.86 -16.13 -9.01
C SER A 278 1.92 -17.23 -9.09
N LEU A 279 2.87 -17.14 -8.18
CA LEU A 279 3.93 -18.12 -7.97
C LEU A 279 4.07 -18.38 -6.46
N LYS A 280 4.09 -19.66 -6.08
CA LYS A 280 4.60 -20.10 -4.78
C LYS A 280 6.10 -20.34 -4.90
N PRO A 281 6.98 -19.43 -4.43
CA PRO A 281 8.41 -19.49 -4.76
C PRO A 281 9.15 -20.68 -4.13
N GLU A 282 8.58 -21.34 -3.12
CA GLU A 282 9.19 -22.52 -2.48
C GLU A 282 8.85 -23.82 -3.21
N THR A 283 7.66 -23.90 -3.83
CA THR A 283 7.22 -25.10 -4.56
C THR A 283 7.38 -24.97 -6.08
N GLY A 284 7.57 -23.74 -6.58
CA GLY A 284 7.63 -23.44 -8.01
C GLY A 284 6.27 -23.52 -8.71
N VAL A 285 5.16 -23.61 -7.97
CA VAL A 285 3.82 -23.73 -8.54
C VAL A 285 3.35 -22.38 -9.08
N PHE A 286 3.02 -22.36 -10.37
CA PHE A 286 2.44 -21.21 -11.07
C PHE A 286 0.93 -21.36 -11.23
N LYS A 287 0.20 -20.26 -11.10
CA LYS A 287 -1.26 -20.22 -11.32
C LYS A 287 -1.66 -18.90 -11.98
N ARG A 288 -2.40 -18.99 -13.09
CA ARG A 288 -3.01 -17.82 -13.76
C ARG A 288 -4.12 -17.23 -12.90
N LEU A 289 -4.17 -15.90 -12.82
CA LEU A 289 -5.14 -15.11 -12.07
C LEU A 289 -5.91 -14.17 -13.01
N GLY A 290 -6.76 -13.31 -12.43
CA GLY A 290 -7.43 -12.20 -13.12
C GLY A 290 -8.42 -12.61 -14.22
N ASN A 291 -8.95 -13.85 -14.24
CA ASN A 291 -9.70 -14.42 -15.35
C ASN A 291 -8.94 -14.30 -16.67
N GLY A 292 -7.60 -14.30 -16.58
CA GLY A 292 -6.74 -14.10 -17.73
C GLY A 292 -6.63 -12.66 -18.19
N LEU A 293 -6.89 -11.68 -17.33
CA LEU A 293 -6.58 -10.29 -17.56
C LEU A 293 -5.14 -9.96 -17.16
N GLY A 294 -4.57 -8.99 -17.88
CA GLY A 294 -3.34 -8.33 -17.52
C GLY A 294 -3.57 -7.11 -16.63
N ILE A 295 -2.48 -6.46 -16.25
CA ILE A 295 -2.47 -5.19 -15.54
C ILE A 295 -2.18 -4.09 -16.56
N ASP A 296 -2.71 -2.89 -16.32
CA ASP A 296 -2.26 -1.70 -17.04
C ASP A 296 -0.73 -1.58 -16.94
N HIS A 297 -0.07 -1.37 -18.08
CA HIS A 297 1.40 -1.42 -18.23
C HIS A 297 2.16 -0.30 -17.47
N THR A 298 1.44 0.63 -16.85
CA THR A 298 2.00 1.67 -15.98
C THR A 298 1.54 1.55 -14.53
N SER A 299 0.91 0.43 -14.19
CA SER A 299 0.38 0.13 -12.86
C SER A 299 1.04 -1.13 -12.30
N THR A 300 1.00 -1.26 -10.98
CA THR A 300 1.49 -2.43 -10.25
C THR A 300 0.33 -2.96 -9.41
N PRO A 301 0.17 -4.29 -9.27
CA PRO A 301 -0.87 -4.83 -8.39
C PRO A 301 -0.54 -4.52 -6.93
N ALA A 302 -1.53 -4.60 -6.05
CA ALA A 302 -1.28 -4.64 -4.61
C ALA A 302 -1.86 -5.92 -4.02
N ILE A 303 -1.12 -6.52 -3.10
CA ILE A 303 -1.42 -7.81 -2.48
C ILE A 303 -1.33 -7.71 -0.97
N ALA A 304 -2.19 -8.45 -0.28
CA ALA A 304 -2.13 -8.60 1.16
C ALA A 304 -2.62 -10.01 1.59
N PRO A 305 -2.38 -10.42 2.84
CA PRO A 305 -2.88 -11.70 3.35
C PRO A 305 -4.41 -11.80 3.24
N GLY A 306 -4.90 -12.96 2.82
CA GLY A 306 -6.33 -13.22 2.67
C GLY A 306 -6.99 -13.62 3.99
N VAL A 307 -8.29 -13.91 3.92
CA VAL A 307 -9.06 -14.37 5.09
C VAL A 307 -8.86 -15.86 5.39
N SER A 308 -8.52 -16.66 4.38
CA SER A 308 -8.27 -18.10 4.56
C SER A 308 -6.79 -18.39 4.79
N GLU A 309 -6.54 -19.60 5.28
CA GLU A 309 -5.19 -20.12 5.55
C GLU A 309 -4.26 -20.02 4.33
N ASN A 310 -4.77 -20.33 3.14
CA ASN A 310 -4.05 -20.35 1.87
C ASN A 310 -4.42 -19.17 0.95
N GLY A 311 -5.10 -18.14 1.48
CA GLY A 311 -5.67 -17.06 0.68
C GLY A 311 -4.79 -15.82 0.63
N PHE A 312 -4.94 -15.05 -0.44
CA PHE A 312 -4.47 -13.67 -0.52
C PHE A 312 -5.57 -12.78 -1.11
N ALA A 313 -5.53 -11.50 -0.74
CA ALA A 313 -6.34 -10.46 -1.34
C ALA A 313 -5.47 -9.67 -2.32
N LEU A 314 -5.97 -9.48 -3.53
CA LEU A 314 -5.26 -8.79 -4.61
C LEU A 314 -6.17 -7.74 -5.23
N VAL A 315 -5.61 -6.57 -5.52
CA VAL A 315 -6.24 -5.52 -6.30
C VAL A 315 -5.34 -5.08 -7.42
N PHE A 316 -5.92 -4.73 -8.56
CA PHE A 316 -5.15 -4.26 -9.70
C PHE A 316 -6.02 -3.40 -10.63
N ASN A 317 -5.34 -2.56 -11.42
CA ASN A 317 -5.93 -1.87 -12.55
C ASN A 317 -5.84 -2.79 -13.78
N ALA A 318 -6.97 -3.29 -14.28
CA ALA A 318 -6.97 -4.22 -15.40
C ALA A 318 -6.59 -3.51 -16.72
N ASN A 319 -5.75 -4.18 -17.52
CA ASN A 319 -5.28 -3.67 -18.81
C ASN A 319 -6.46 -3.35 -19.75
N GLN A 320 -6.27 -2.37 -20.63
CA GLN A 320 -7.17 -1.94 -21.72
C GLN A 320 -8.50 -1.30 -21.29
N VAL A 321 -9.04 -1.65 -20.13
CA VAL A 321 -10.33 -1.15 -19.63
C VAL A 321 -10.19 -0.17 -18.48
N ASN A 322 -9.00 -0.04 -17.87
CA ASN A 322 -8.75 0.81 -16.71
C ASN A 322 -9.77 0.60 -15.57
N THR A 323 -10.16 -0.65 -15.32
CA THR A 323 -11.16 -0.98 -14.30
C THR A 323 -10.51 -1.52 -13.04
N PHE A 324 -11.12 -1.24 -11.89
CA PHE A 324 -10.72 -1.74 -10.59
C PHE A 324 -11.18 -3.19 -10.40
N TRP A 325 -10.23 -4.10 -10.22
CA TRP A 325 -10.51 -5.52 -9.98
C TRP A 325 -10.01 -5.97 -8.61
N THR A 326 -10.74 -6.91 -8.02
CA THR A 326 -10.29 -7.67 -6.85
C THR A 326 -10.21 -9.15 -7.18
N VAL A 327 -9.21 -9.83 -6.65
CA VAL A 327 -9.10 -11.29 -6.60
C VAL A 327 -9.00 -11.71 -5.15
N ASP A 328 -9.88 -12.61 -4.74
CA ASP A 328 -9.76 -13.40 -3.52
C ASP A 328 -9.46 -14.84 -3.92
N ASP A 329 -8.20 -15.24 -3.76
CA ASP A 329 -7.75 -16.56 -4.21
C ASP A 329 -8.39 -17.71 -3.42
N ALA A 330 -8.71 -17.46 -2.15
CA ALA A 330 -9.33 -18.45 -1.27
C ALA A 330 -10.71 -18.88 -1.77
N ALA A 331 -11.48 -17.88 -2.20
CA ALA A 331 -12.82 -18.06 -2.72
C ALA A 331 -12.81 -18.40 -4.22
N GLY A 332 -11.64 -18.34 -4.88
CA GLY A 332 -11.52 -18.38 -6.33
C GLY A 332 -12.27 -17.23 -7.01
N THR A 333 -12.64 -16.20 -6.26
CA THR A 333 -13.56 -15.15 -6.71
C THR A 333 -12.78 -14.00 -7.28
N GLN A 334 -13.19 -13.57 -8.47
CA GLN A 334 -12.57 -12.48 -9.19
C GLN A 334 -13.68 -11.54 -9.63
N LYS A 335 -13.56 -10.27 -9.28
CA LYS A 335 -14.66 -9.32 -9.44
C LYS A 335 -14.17 -8.05 -10.10
N ASN A 336 -14.79 -7.73 -11.24
CA ASN A 336 -14.81 -6.38 -11.78
C ASN A 336 -15.80 -5.55 -10.96
N HIS A 337 -15.37 -4.42 -10.42
CA HIS A 337 -16.28 -3.54 -9.70
C HIS A 337 -16.91 -2.46 -10.60
N GLY A 338 -16.48 -2.35 -11.85
CA GLY A 338 -16.93 -1.32 -12.79
C GLY A 338 -16.40 0.09 -12.48
N PHE A 339 -15.55 0.24 -11.45
CA PHE A 339 -14.93 1.52 -11.12
C PHE A 339 -13.74 1.78 -12.02
N ILE A 340 -13.65 3.00 -12.55
CA ILE A 340 -12.51 3.39 -13.38
C ILE A 340 -11.35 3.85 -12.50
N VAL A 341 -10.18 3.32 -12.78
CA VAL A 341 -8.91 3.68 -12.15
C VAL A 341 -8.17 4.65 -13.06
N ARG A 342 -7.52 5.66 -12.49
CA ARG A 342 -6.67 6.59 -13.24
C ARG A 342 -5.54 5.80 -13.92
N PRO A 343 -5.31 5.96 -15.23
CA PRO A 343 -4.17 5.36 -15.92
C PRO A 343 -2.85 5.65 -15.18
N GLY A 344 -2.00 4.63 -15.08
CA GLY A 344 -0.73 4.71 -14.36
C GLY A 344 -0.82 4.89 -12.85
N SER A 345 -2.01 4.86 -12.24
CA SER A 345 -2.11 4.77 -10.78
C SER A 345 -2.05 3.31 -10.32
N THR A 346 -1.40 3.09 -9.18
CA THR A 346 -1.33 1.78 -8.52
C THR A 346 -2.32 1.75 -7.37
N PRO A 347 -3.26 0.80 -7.32
CA PRO A 347 -4.13 0.64 -6.16
C PRO A 347 -3.35 0.12 -4.93
N GLY A 348 -3.97 0.21 -3.76
CA GLY A 348 -3.45 -0.35 -2.51
C GLY A 348 -4.52 -1.18 -1.79
N VAL A 349 -4.09 -2.16 -1.01
CA VAL A 349 -4.99 -3.09 -0.31
C VAL A 349 -4.50 -3.45 1.07
N ALA A 350 -5.43 -3.51 2.02
CA ALA A 350 -5.24 -4.09 3.34
C ALA A 350 -5.97 -5.43 3.45
N GLY A 351 -5.17 -6.48 3.64
CA GLY A 351 -5.61 -7.82 3.99
C GLY A 351 -6.22 -7.88 5.38
N LYS A 352 -6.79 -9.02 5.74
CA LYS A 352 -7.34 -9.27 7.08
C LYS A 352 -6.32 -9.96 7.97
#